data_AF-A0AAW2TDJ8-F1
#
_entry.id   AF-A0AAW2TDJ8-F1
#
_cell.length_a   1.000
_cell.length_b   1.000
_cell.length_c   1.000
_cell.angle_alpha   90.00
_cell.angle_beta   90.00
_cell.angle_gamma   90.00
#
_symmetry.space_group_name_H-M   'P 1'
#
loop_
_entity.id
_entity.type
_entity.pdbx_description
1 polymer ?
#
loop_
_entity_poly.entity_id
_entity_poly.type
_entity_poly.pdbx_seq_one_letter_code
_entity_poly.pdbx_strand_id
1 'polypeptide(L)'
;MKMEDKYLWLRDHNDRLVAKVAMTSNRMFKLNVKTAEAKCLQTCINDSSWIWDMRFEHLNFEGFKMLGEKNMVEEFQNQPL
;
A
#
# COMPACT_ATOMS: atom_id res chain seq x y z
N MET A 1 -14.23 -12.04 5.58
CA MET A 1 -13.09 -12.91 5.95
C MET A 1 -13.51 -13.75 7.15
N LYS A 2 -13.35 -15.08 7.11
CA LYS A 2 -13.75 -15.99 8.19
C LYS A 2 -12.57 -16.89 8.58
N MET A 3 -12.37 -17.16 9.87
CA MET A 3 -11.34 -18.05 10.39
C MET A 3 -11.95 -19.09 11.34
N GLU A 4 -11.77 -20.37 11.06
CA GLU A 4 -12.24 -21.51 11.87
C GLU A 4 -11.34 -22.71 11.56
N ASP A 5 -11.18 -23.63 12.50
CA ASP A 5 -10.44 -24.89 12.32
C ASP A 5 -9.04 -24.76 11.72
N LYS A 6 -8.33 -23.65 12.03
CA LYS A 6 -7.00 -23.33 11.46
C LYS A 6 -7.03 -23.09 9.94
N TYR A 7 -8.17 -22.69 9.40
CA TYR A 7 -8.32 -22.23 8.03
C TYR A 7 -8.79 -20.77 7.97
N LEU A 8 -8.35 -20.08 6.93
CA LEU A 8 -8.82 -18.76 6.53
C LEU A 8 -9.65 -18.92 5.26
N TRP A 9 -10.89 -18.43 5.28
CA TRP A 9 -11.74 -18.29 4.09
C TRP A 9 -11.85 -16.83 3.68
N LEU A 10 -11.42 -16.57 2.46
CA LEU A 10 -11.59 -15.30 1.76
C LEU A 10 -12.72 -15.45 0.75
N ARG A 11 -13.70 -14.56 0.85
CA ARG A 11 -14.84 -14.49 -0.07
C ARG A 11 -14.94 -13.08 -0.64
N ASP A 12 -15.39 -12.97 -1.88
CA ASP A 12 -15.66 -11.69 -2.51
C ASP A 12 -17.01 -11.09 -2.04
N HIS A 13 -17.38 -9.94 -2.58
CA HIS A 13 -18.65 -9.27 -2.26
C HIS A 13 -19.90 -10.06 -2.70
N ASN A 14 -19.75 -11.02 -3.61
CA ASN A 14 -20.81 -11.93 -4.08
C ASN A 14 -20.81 -13.26 -3.32
N ASP A 15 -20.10 -13.33 -2.18
CA ASP A 15 -19.91 -14.52 -1.36
C ASP A 15 -19.19 -15.70 -2.06
N ARG A 16 -18.52 -15.46 -3.19
CA ARG A 16 -17.74 -16.49 -3.91
C ARG A 16 -16.43 -16.73 -3.19
N LEU A 17 -16.06 -18.01 -3.03
CA LEU A 17 -14.80 -18.39 -2.39
C LEU A 17 -13.61 -17.98 -3.27
N VAL A 18 -12.82 -17.03 -2.78
CA VAL A 18 -11.60 -16.52 -3.43
C VAL A 18 -10.41 -17.36 -3.04
N ALA A 19 -10.29 -17.71 -1.75
CA ALA A 19 -9.23 -18.57 -1.26
C ALA A 19 -9.61 -19.28 0.04
N LYS A 20 -9.13 -20.52 0.19
CA LYS A 20 -9.10 -21.26 1.44
C LYS A 20 -7.65 -21.57 1.79
N VAL A 21 -7.16 -21.05 2.91
CA VAL A 21 -5.73 -21.13 3.28
C VAL A 21 -5.60 -21.82 4.62
N ALA A 22 -4.75 -22.84 4.71
CA ALA A 22 -4.42 -23.49 5.97
C ALA A 22 -3.43 -22.64 6.77
N MET A 23 -3.58 -22.63 8.10
CA MET A 23 -2.66 -21.99 9.02
C MET A 23 -1.38 -22.82 9.12
N THR A 24 -0.22 -22.18 8.94
CA THR A 24 1.09 -22.80 9.17
C THR A 24 1.42 -22.84 10.66
N SER A 25 2.46 -23.59 11.05
CA SER A 25 2.88 -23.75 12.45
C SER A 25 3.21 -22.43 13.16
N ASN A 26 3.70 -21.44 12.41
CA ASN A 26 3.94 -20.07 12.89
C ASN A 26 2.68 -19.18 12.88
N ARG A 27 1.49 -19.78 12.79
CA ARG A 27 0.18 -19.11 12.77
C ARG A 27 -0.03 -18.13 11.60
N MET A 28 0.67 -18.32 10.48
CA MET A 28 0.45 -17.54 9.25
C MET A 28 -0.50 -18.25 8.29
N PHE A 29 -1.19 -17.47 7.45
CA PHE A 29 -1.96 -17.97 6.32
C PHE A 29 -1.26 -17.55 5.03
N LYS A 30 -0.50 -18.47 4.42
CA LYS A 30 0.28 -18.17 3.20
C LYS A 30 -0.63 -18.21 1.97
N LEU A 31 -0.91 -17.04 1.39
CA LEU A 31 -1.64 -16.91 0.15
C LEU A 31 -0.66 -16.81 -1.03
N ASN A 32 -0.58 -17.86 -1.84
CA ASN A 32 0.21 -17.83 -3.08
C ASN A 32 -0.63 -17.20 -4.19
N VAL A 33 -0.60 -15.88 -4.29
CA VAL A 33 -1.16 -15.17 -5.45
C VAL A 33 -0.14 -15.26 -6.57
N LYS A 34 -0.54 -15.80 -7.73
CA LYS A 34 0.27 -15.66 -8.94
C LYS A 34 0.23 -14.19 -9.34
N THR A 35 1.20 -13.41 -8.89
CA THR A 35 1.46 -12.10 -9.46
C THR A 35 1.79 -12.31 -10.93
N ALA A 36 1.03 -11.68 -11.82
CA ALA A 36 1.52 -11.46 -13.18
C ALA A 36 2.90 -10.80 -13.06
N GLU A 37 3.80 -11.07 -14.02
CA GLU A 37 5.14 -10.46 -14.06
C GLU A 37 5.08 -9.04 -13.52
N ALA A 38 5.90 -8.76 -12.50
CA ALA A 38 5.96 -7.45 -11.89
C ALA A 38 6.41 -6.46 -12.95
N LYS A 39 5.46 -5.93 -13.73
CA LYS A 39 5.60 -4.63 -14.35
C LYS A 39 5.63 -3.71 -13.15
N CYS A 40 6.84 -3.37 -12.70
CA CYS A 40 7.05 -2.33 -11.72
C CYS A 40 6.06 -1.22 -12.08
N LEU A 41 5.14 -0.89 -11.16
CA LEU A 41 4.32 0.29 -11.34
C LEU A 41 5.32 1.45 -11.29
N GLN A 42 5.90 1.77 -12.44
CA GLN A 42 6.56 3.04 -12.67
C GLN A 42 5.41 4.04 -12.76
N THR A 43 4.75 4.26 -11.63
CA THR A 43 3.93 5.43 -11.40
C THR A 43 4.86 6.58 -11.71
N CYS A 44 4.56 7.33 -12.77
CA CYS A 44 5.40 8.43 -13.22
C CYS A 44 5.75 9.30 -12.01
N ILE A 45 6.99 9.19 -11.53
CA ILE A 45 7.57 10.00 -10.47
C ILE A 45 7.85 11.37 -11.11
N ASN A 46 6.78 12.02 -11.56
CA ASN A 46 6.85 13.34 -12.19
C ASN A 46 6.00 14.35 -11.42
N ASP A 47 5.38 13.91 -10.33
CA ASP A 47 4.71 14.77 -9.37
C ASP A 47 5.51 14.76 -8.06
N SER A 48 6.10 15.90 -7.73
CA SER A 48 6.88 16.12 -6.51
C SER A 48 6.10 15.73 -5.25
N SER A 49 4.77 15.81 -5.28
CA SER A 49 3.91 15.41 -4.16
C SER A 49 4.01 13.92 -3.85
N TRP A 50 4.21 13.07 -4.86
CA TRP A 50 4.30 11.62 -4.70
C TRP A 50 5.62 11.16 -4.05
N ILE A 51 6.71 11.90 -4.29
CA ILE A 51 8.02 11.65 -3.65
C ILE A 51 7.93 11.88 -2.14
N TRP A 52 7.17 12.89 -1.72
CA TRP A 52 7.01 13.22 -0.30
C TRP A 52 6.05 12.25 0.40
N ASP A 53 4.97 11.80 -0.24
CA ASP A 53 4.11 10.73 0.28
C ASP A 53 4.90 9.43 0.58
N MET A 54 5.89 9.10 -0.25
CA MET A 54 6.78 7.95 0.02
C MET A 54 7.79 8.20 1.15
N ARG A 55 8.25 9.44 1.34
CA ARG A 55 9.24 9.78 2.40
C ARG A 55 8.60 9.90 3.77
N PHE A 56 7.33 10.29 3.83
CA PHE A 56 6.56 10.38 5.06
C PHE A 56 5.34 9.49 5.00
N GLU A 57 5.57 8.18 5.06
CA GLU A 57 4.55 7.11 5.01
C GLU A 57 3.37 7.30 6.01
N HIS A 58 3.54 8.14 7.03
CA HIS A 58 2.53 8.44 8.05
C HIS A 58 1.99 9.88 8.03
N LEU A 59 2.48 10.75 7.15
CA LEU A 59 1.98 12.10 7.05
C LEU A 59 0.89 12.14 5.98
N ASN A 60 -0.32 12.46 6.37
CA ASN A 60 -1.43 12.62 5.42
C ASN A 60 -1.29 13.94 4.63
N PHE A 61 -2.05 14.09 3.55
CA PHE A 61 -2.09 15.31 2.73
C PHE A 61 -2.34 16.60 3.52
N GLU A 62 -3.11 16.50 4.62
CA GLU A 62 -3.38 17.62 5.51
C GLU A 62 -2.12 18.07 6.27
N GLY A 63 -1.27 17.12 6.69
CA GLY A 63 0.04 17.40 7.26
C GLY A 63 0.96 18.12 6.27
N PHE A 64 0.97 17.72 5.00
CA PHE A 64 1.75 18.42 3.97
C PHE A 64 1.27 19.85 3.73
N LYS A 65 -0.05 20.04 3.67
CA LYS A 65 -0.65 21.38 3.56
C LYS A 65 -0.24 22.27 4.73
N MET A 66 -0.32 21.75 5.95
CA MET A 66 0.05 22.49 7.17
C MET A 66 1.54 22.82 7.23
N LEU A 67 2.41 21.91 6.79
CA LEU A 67 3.85 22.15 6.72
C LEU A 67 4.19 23.23 5.68
N GLY A 68 3.52 23.23 4.53
CA GLY A 68 3.63 24.28 3.52
C GLY A 68 3.14 25.64 4.04
N GLU A 69 1.96 25.69 4.66
CA GLU A 69 1.39 26.92 5.25
C GLU A 69 2.29 27.52 6.34
N LYS A 70 3.01 26.68 7.08
CA LYS A 70 3.93 27.12 8.13
C LYS A 70 5.35 27.42 7.64
N ASN A 71 5.59 27.39 6.32
CA ASN A 71 6.92 27.53 5.72
C ASN A 71 7.95 26.59 6.35
N MET A 72 7.53 25.40 6.76
CA MET A 72 8.38 24.38 7.37
C MET A 72 8.99 23.44 6.32
N VAL A 73 8.77 23.73 5.03
CA VAL A 73 9.35 23.04 3.88
C VAL A 73 9.87 24.11 2.93
N GLU A 74 11.19 24.23 2.82
CA GLU A 74 11.84 24.91 1.71
C GLU A 74 12.08 23.86 0.62
N GLU A 75 11.70 24.18 -0.63
CA GLU A 75 11.91 23.41 -1.87
C GLU A 75 10.73 22.59 -2.41
N PHE A 76 9.85 23.27 -3.16
CA PHE A 76 9.05 22.66 -4.23
C PHE A 76 9.61 22.93 -5.65
N GLN A 77 10.80 23.54 -5.80
CA GLN A 77 11.30 23.97 -7.13
C GLN A 77 12.77 23.65 -7.47
N ASN A 78 13.52 22.87 -6.70
CA ASN A 78 14.93 22.60 -7.05
C ASN A 78 15.20 21.14 -7.43
N GLN A 79 14.87 20.74 -8.66
CA GLN A 79 15.86 20.33 -9.67
C GLN A 79 15.21 19.78 -10.97
N PRO A 80 15.76 20.11 -12.16
CA PRO A 80 15.24 19.69 -13.46
C PRO A 80 15.81 18.34 -13.92
N LEU A 81 14.94 17.57 -14.62
CA LEU A 81 15.18 16.41 -15.52
C LEU A 81 16.17 15.32 -15.07
#